data_AF-A0AAV8WZA2-F1
#
_entry.id   AF-A0AAV8WZA2-F1
#
_cell.length_a   1.000
_cell.length_b   1.000
_cell.length_c   1.000
_cell.angle_alpha   90.00
_cell.angle_beta   90.00
_cell.angle_gamma   90.00
#
_symmetry.space_group_name_H-M   'P 1'
#
loop_
_entity.id
_entity.type
_entity.pdbx_description
1 polymer ?
#
loop_
_entity_poly.entity_id
_entity_poly.type
_entity_poly.pdbx_seq_one_letter_code
_entity_poly.pdbx_strand_id
1 'polypeptide(L)'
;MVEIRYLLNGITVDSIRDVGLTSTLKAYLSYNSSDSVRLQNAGWFPKLKITDNVLVDSKGGFNLCIPLKMLMGFFEDYKKILVNVKQELVLLRSNDDLNAVISTKATDVPKVEINKLSWNIPHISVGIPQELALTKLIDRNVDIILGFRSWELVEFPELTETNRHN
;
A
#
# COMPACT_ATOMS: atom_id res chain seq x y z
N MET A 1 1.55 2.61 -9.74
CA MET A 1 1.02 1.27 -9.40
C MET A 1 -0.47 1.29 -9.70
N VAL A 2 -0.93 0.37 -10.55
CA VAL A 2 -2.31 0.36 -11.08
C VAL A 2 -3.25 -0.31 -10.09
N GLU A 3 -2.85 -1.46 -9.55
CA GLU A 3 -3.69 -2.22 -8.62
C GLU A 3 -2.83 -2.95 -7.59
N ILE A 4 -3.36 -3.09 -6.39
CA ILE A 4 -2.85 -3.99 -5.35
C ILE A 4 -3.98 -4.87 -4.86
N ARG A 5 -3.74 -6.17 -4.77
CA ARG A 5 -4.71 -7.15 -4.26
C ARG A 5 -4.10 -7.99 -3.15
N TYR A 6 -4.87 -8.17 -2.08
CA TYR A 6 -4.54 -9.09 -1.01
C TYR A 6 -5.49 -10.29 -1.05
N LEU A 7 -4.92 -11.49 -1.10
CA LEU A 7 -5.66 -12.73 -1.18
C LEU A 7 -5.36 -13.62 0.03
N LEU A 8 -6.40 -14.26 0.54
CA LEU A 8 -6.34 -15.31 1.55
C LEU A 8 -6.84 -16.62 0.93
N ASN A 9 -5.99 -17.65 0.91
CA ASN A 9 -6.31 -18.95 0.30
C ASN A 9 -6.84 -18.84 -1.15
N GLY A 10 -6.29 -17.91 -1.94
CA GLY A 10 -6.71 -17.65 -3.32
C GLY A 10 -7.97 -16.79 -3.48
N ILE A 11 -8.62 -16.36 -2.40
CA ILE A 11 -9.78 -15.47 -2.44
C ILE A 11 -9.32 -14.03 -2.20
N THR A 12 -9.69 -13.10 -3.09
CA THR A 12 -9.42 -11.67 -2.90
C THR A 12 -10.23 -11.13 -1.72
N VAL A 13 -9.51 -10.64 -0.71
CA VAL A 13 -10.09 -10.01 0.47
C VAL A 13 -10.21 -8.51 0.27
N ASP A 14 -9.15 -7.86 -0.23
CA ASP A 14 -9.14 -6.42 -0.49
C ASP A 14 -8.43 -6.15 -1.82
N SER A 15 -8.96 -5.20 -2.59
CA SER A 15 -8.37 -4.73 -3.84
C SER A 15 -8.50 -3.23 -3.94
N ILE A 16 -7.37 -2.56 -4.19
CA ILE A 16 -7.33 -1.11 -4.37
C ILE A 16 -6.79 -0.80 -5.76
N ARG A 17 -7.53 0.02 -6.51
CA ARG A 17 -7.11 0.61 -7.77
C ARG A 17 -6.48 1.98 -7.54
N ASP A 18 -5.64 2.40 -8.48
CA ASP A 18 -4.95 3.69 -8.49
C ASP A 18 -4.31 4.01 -7.15
N VAL A 19 -3.58 3.00 -6.64
CA VAL A 19 -3.18 2.90 -5.24
C VAL A 19 -2.43 4.15 -4.77
N GLY A 20 -1.60 4.73 -5.62
CA GLY A 20 -0.89 5.98 -5.32
C GLY A 20 -1.84 7.13 -5.03
N LEU A 21 -2.86 7.34 -5.87
CA LEU A 21 -3.85 8.40 -5.71
C LEU A 21 -4.78 8.13 -4.52
N THR A 22 -5.36 6.93 -4.45
CA THR A 22 -6.27 6.52 -3.38
C THR A 22 -5.62 6.64 -2.00
N SER A 23 -4.39 6.11 -1.83
CA SER A 23 -3.66 6.20 -0.56
C SER A 23 -3.25 7.63 -0.22
N THR A 24 -2.87 8.45 -1.22
CA THR A 24 -2.52 9.86 -1.02
C THR A 24 -3.72 10.67 -0.55
N LEU A 25 -4.88 10.51 -1.20
CA LEU A 25 -6.13 11.18 -0.79
C LEU A 25 -6.52 10.79 0.64
N LYS A 26 -6.51 9.48 0.94
CA LYS A 26 -6.76 8.98 2.30
C LYS A 26 -5.78 9.58 3.30
N ALA A 27 -4.49 9.62 2.97
CA ALA A 27 -3.43 10.13 3.84
C ALA A 27 -3.64 11.62 4.16
N TYR A 28 -3.97 12.45 3.16
CA TYR A 28 -4.26 13.87 3.38
C TYR A 28 -5.46 14.10 4.30
N LEU A 29 -6.49 13.26 4.21
CA LEU A 29 -7.71 13.41 5.00
C LEU A 29 -7.61 12.82 6.42
N SER A 30 -6.76 11.81 6.63
CA SER A 30 -6.74 11.02 7.89
C SER A 30 -5.48 11.20 8.74
N TYR A 31 -4.34 11.59 8.16
CA TYR A 31 -3.09 11.68 8.91
C TYR A 31 -2.90 13.05 9.56
N ASN A 32 -2.51 13.03 10.83
CA ASN A 32 -2.06 14.23 11.54
C ASN A 32 -0.55 14.46 11.36
N SER A 33 -0.04 15.52 11.97
CA SER A 33 1.39 15.87 11.94
C SER A 33 2.30 14.76 12.47
N SER A 34 1.90 14.05 13.54
CA SER A 34 2.70 12.97 14.13
C SER A 34 2.77 11.75 13.22
N ASP A 35 1.65 11.37 12.60
CA ASP A 35 1.64 10.30 11.60
C ASP A 35 2.51 10.67 10.40
N SER A 36 2.47 11.94 9.98
CA SER A 36 3.28 12.42 8.87
C SER A 36 4.78 12.30 9.13
N VAL A 37 5.24 12.60 10.36
CA VAL A 37 6.64 12.40 10.76
C VAL A 37 7.03 10.92 10.73
N ARG A 38 6.13 10.02 11.18
CA ARG A 38 6.40 8.57 11.21
C ARG A 38 6.46 7.94 9.82
N LEU A 39 5.78 8.53 8.84
CA LEU A 39 5.65 8.00 7.48
C LEU A 39 6.66 8.59 6.49
N GLN A 40 7.63 9.39 6.94
CA GLN A 40 8.69 9.91 6.07
C GLN A 40 9.49 8.78 5.38
N ASN A 41 9.74 7.67 6.08
CA ASN A 41 10.40 6.48 5.50
C ASN A 41 9.53 5.75 4.44
N ALA A 42 8.23 6.05 4.40
CA ALA A 42 7.31 5.57 3.38
C ALA A 42 7.21 6.53 2.17
N GLY A 43 7.98 7.62 2.17
CA GLY A 43 7.90 8.66 1.14
C GLY A 43 6.81 9.70 1.37
N TRP A 44 6.18 9.75 2.55
CA TRP A 44 5.11 10.69 2.84
C TRP A 44 5.66 12.02 3.37
N PHE A 45 5.63 13.05 2.51
CA PHE A 45 6.10 14.39 2.85
C PHE A 45 5.09 15.47 2.41
N PRO A 46 3.98 15.66 3.14
CA PRO A 46 2.87 16.54 2.71
C PRO A 46 3.23 18.03 2.70
N LYS A 47 4.36 18.41 3.32
CA LYS A 47 4.87 19.79 3.40
C LYS A 47 6.18 19.99 2.62
N LEU A 48 6.59 19.01 1.82
CA LEU A 48 7.82 19.09 1.05
C LEU A 48 7.70 20.20 0.01
N LYS A 49 8.74 21.03 -0.09
CA LYS A 49 8.89 21.94 -1.23
C LYS A 49 9.68 21.22 -2.32
N ILE A 50 9.44 21.59 -3.58
CA ILE A 50 10.16 21.05 -4.75
C ILE A 50 11.70 21.21 -4.61
N THR A 51 12.14 22.18 -3.81
CA THR A 51 13.56 22.47 -3.52
C THR A 51 14.18 21.57 -2.44
N ASP A 52 13.37 20.81 -1.70
CA ASP A 52 13.86 19.97 -0.62
C ASP A 52 14.37 18.66 -1.22
N ASN A 53 15.67 18.39 -1.04
CA ASN A 53 16.28 17.16 -1.52
C ASN A 53 15.61 15.95 -0.85
N VAL A 54 14.99 15.11 -1.67
CA VAL A 54 14.52 13.78 -1.25
C VAL A 54 15.73 12.90 -0.95
N LEU A 55 15.56 11.94 -0.04
CA LEU A 55 16.55 10.95 0.40
C LEU A 55 16.98 10.02 -0.75
N VAL A 56 17.75 10.55 -1.69
CA VAL A 56 18.31 9.84 -2.84
C VAL A 56 19.83 9.83 -2.70
N ASP A 57 20.44 8.69 -2.94
CA ASP A 57 21.90 8.57 -2.92
C ASP A 57 22.55 9.25 -4.13
N SER A 58 23.89 9.31 -4.15
CA SER A 58 24.66 9.94 -5.22
C SER A 58 24.51 9.27 -6.59
N LYS A 59 23.89 8.09 -6.66
CA LYS A 59 23.63 7.32 -7.87
C LYS A 59 22.14 7.34 -8.28
N GLY A 60 21.29 8.10 -7.58
CA GLY A 60 19.85 8.12 -7.86
C GLY A 60 19.07 7.00 -7.17
N GLY A 61 19.72 6.18 -6.33
CA GLY A 61 19.11 5.10 -5.58
C GLY A 61 18.37 5.59 -4.34
N PHE A 62 17.27 4.91 -4.01
CA PHE A 62 16.50 5.19 -2.80
C PHE A 62 15.93 3.89 -2.24
N ASN A 63 15.58 3.91 -0.95
CA ASN A 63 14.91 2.80 -0.27
C ASN A 63 13.70 3.32 0.49
N LEU A 64 12.60 2.57 0.42
CA LEU A 64 11.33 2.93 1.04
C LEU A 64 10.82 1.77 1.90
N CYS A 65 10.13 2.09 2.98
CA CYS A 65 9.37 1.12 3.76
C CYS A 65 7.93 1.63 3.89
N ILE A 66 7.03 1.04 3.11
CA ILE A 66 5.62 1.47 3.03
C ILE A 66 4.78 0.52 3.89
N PRO A 67 4.16 1.01 4.98
CA PRO A 67 3.23 0.19 5.76
C PRO A 67 1.99 -0.18 4.93
N LEU A 68 1.61 -1.46 4.90
CA LEU A 68 0.46 -1.92 4.10
C LEU A 68 -0.87 -1.25 4.49
N LYS A 69 -1.01 -0.80 5.75
CA LYS A 69 -2.15 0.01 6.23
C LYS A 69 -2.30 1.37 5.54
N MET A 70 -1.26 1.83 4.85
CA MET A 70 -1.30 3.05 4.02
C MET A 70 -1.90 2.75 2.65
N LEU A 71 -1.76 1.51 2.17
CA LEU A 71 -2.14 1.12 0.82
C LEU A 71 -3.54 0.51 0.73
N MET A 72 -4.02 -0.15 1.80
CA MET A 72 -5.33 -0.79 1.82
C MET A 72 -5.90 -0.89 3.23
N GLY A 73 -7.23 -1.04 3.32
CA GLY A 73 -7.95 -0.95 4.58
C GLY A 73 -7.96 -2.24 5.40
N PHE A 74 -7.80 -3.41 4.76
CA PHE A 74 -7.64 -4.67 5.50
C PHE A 74 -6.52 -4.58 6.56
N PHE A 75 -5.34 -4.09 6.18
CA PHE A 75 -4.20 -3.96 7.10
C PHE A 75 -4.33 -2.79 8.10
N GLU A 76 -5.32 -1.92 7.94
CA GLU A 76 -5.62 -0.85 8.90
C GLU A 76 -6.51 -1.35 10.04
N ASP A 77 -7.55 -2.10 9.71
CA ASP A 77 -8.61 -2.48 10.64
C ASP A 77 -8.46 -3.91 11.18
N TYR A 78 -7.99 -4.85 10.35
CA TYR A 78 -7.93 -6.26 10.75
C TYR A 78 -6.69 -6.54 11.62
N LYS A 79 -6.93 -6.71 12.93
CA LYS A 79 -5.89 -6.92 13.95
C LYS A 79 -5.88 -8.33 14.55
N LYS A 80 -6.68 -9.25 14.00
CA LYS A 80 -6.75 -10.64 14.47
C LYS A 80 -5.68 -11.49 13.78
N ILE A 81 -5.29 -12.57 14.43
CA ILE A 81 -4.37 -13.54 13.86
C ILE A 81 -5.04 -14.32 12.73
N LEU A 82 -4.28 -14.61 11.67
CA LEU A 82 -4.66 -15.56 10.63
C LEU A 82 -3.88 -16.85 10.89
N VAL A 83 -4.59 -17.96 11.05
CA VAL A 83 -3.98 -19.27 11.38
C VAL A 83 -4.17 -20.21 10.20
N ASN A 84 -3.08 -20.83 9.74
CA ASN A 84 -3.11 -21.78 8.63
C ASN A 84 -3.73 -21.22 7.33
N VAL A 85 -3.46 -19.94 7.04
CA VAL A 85 -3.95 -19.28 5.83
C VAL A 85 -2.78 -18.92 4.92
N LYS A 86 -2.87 -19.29 3.64
CA LYS A 86 -1.96 -18.82 2.61
C LYS A 86 -2.27 -17.35 2.30
N GLN A 87 -1.28 -16.49 2.47
CA GLN A 87 -1.40 -15.05 2.18
C GLN A 87 -0.66 -14.72 0.88
N GLU A 88 -1.30 -13.96 0.00
CA GLU A 88 -0.72 -13.55 -1.28
C GLU A 88 -0.95 -12.05 -1.49
N LEU A 89 0.11 -11.33 -1.87
CA LEU A 89 0.05 -9.94 -2.25
C LEU A 89 0.39 -9.81 -3.73
N VAL A 90 -0.57 -9.36 -4.53
CA VAL A 90 -0.41 -9.16 -5.97
C VAL A 90 -0.29 -7.68 -6.25
N LEU A 91 0.76 -7.31 -6.98
CA LEU A 91 1.05 -5.92 -7.36
C LEU A 91 1.02 -5.81 -8.87
N LEU A 92 0.13 -4.96 -9.38
CA LEU A 92 0.05 -4.64 -10.80
C LEU A 92 0.64 -3.25 -11.04
N ARG A 93 1.73 -3.20 -11.82
CA ARG A 93 2.41 -1.96 -12.22
C ARG A 93 1.99 -1.58 -13.65
N SER A 94 1.94 -0.27 -13.93
CA SER A 94 1.83 0.20 -15.32
C SER A 94 3.07 -0.21 -16.11
N ASN A 95 2.96 -0.20 -17.43
CA ASN A 95 4.10 -0.41 -18.33
C ASN A 95 5.02 0.81 -18.39
N ASP A 96 4.56 1.99 -17.99
CA ASP A 96 5.30 3.25 -17.93
C ASP A 96 5.46 3.79 -16.50
N ASP A 97 6.36 4.76 -16.35
CA ASP A 97 6.69 5.44 -15.09
C ASP A 97 6.42 6.95 -15.13
N LEU A 98 5.53 7.40 -16.02
CA LEU A 98 5.24 8.83 -16.22
C LEU A 98 4.74 9.49 -14.93
N ASN A 99 3.93 8.75 -14.16
CA ASN A 99 3.37 9.21 -12.90
C ASN A 99 4.29 8.98 -11.68
N ALA A 100 5.51 8.46 -11.88
CA ALA A 100 6.42 8.13 -10.79
C ALA A 100 7.54 9.15 -10.60
N VAL A 101 7.87 9.93 -11.63
CA VAL A 101 9.03 10.85 -11.62
C VAL A 101 8.61 12.21 -12.17
N ILE A 102 8.93 13.27 -11.42
CA ILE A 102 8.81 14.64 -11.91
C ILE A 102 10.14 14.99 -12.60
N SER A 103 10.12 15.11 -13.93
CA SER A 103 11.28 15.58 -14.69
C SER A 103 11.22 17.09 -14.95
N THR A 104 12.37 17.75 -14.94
CA THR A 104 12.51 19.16 -15.36
C THR A 104 12.69 19.31 -16.87
N LYS A 105 12.90 18.22 -17.61
CA LYS A 105 13.07 18.21 -19.07
C LYS A 105 12.01 17.34 -19.73
N ALA A 106 11.31 17.91 -20.71
CA ALA A 106 10.24 17.22 -21.44
C ALA A 106 10.71 16.03 -22.29
N THR A 107 12.01 15.92 -22.57
CA THR A 107 12.60 14.83 -23.38
C THR A 107 12.99 13.60 -22.58
N ASP A 108 13.02 13.71 -21.24
CA ASP A 108 13.45 12.61 -20.40
C ASP A 108 12.29 11.62 -20.28
N VAL A 109 12.53 10.37 -20.70
CA VAL A 109 11.59 9.27 -20.46
C VAL A 109 11.83 8.77 -19.04
N PRO A 110 10.93 9.03 -18.08
CA PRO A 110 11.13 8.59 -16.72
C PRO A 110 11.12 7.07 -16.64
N LYS A 111 12.01 6.52 -15.81
CA LYS A 111 12.11 5.09 -15.56
C LYS A 111 12.56 4.83 -14.13
N VAL A 112 11.84 3.97 -13.43
CA VAL A 112 12.15 3.53 -12.07
C VAL A 112 12.44 2.04 -12.08
N GLU A 113 13.67 1.66 -11.75
CA GLU A 113 14.08 0.27 -11.68
C GLU A 113 13.88 -0.28 -10.26
N ILE A 114 13.07 -1.34 -10.13
CA ILE A 114 12.85 -2.01 -8.84
C ILE A 114 13.90 -3.10 -8.68
N ASN A 115 14.96 -2.79 -7.95
CA ASN A 115 16.06 -3.73 -7.71
C ASN A 115 15.66 -4.85 -6.72
N LYS A 116 14.85 -4.50 -5.71
CA LYS A 116 14.39 -5.44 -4.69
C LYS A 116 13.01 -5.03 -4.20
N LEU A 117 12.13 -6.02 -4.10
CA LEU A 117 10.79 -5.87 -3.55
C LEU A 117 10.55 -6.98 -2.54
N SER A 118 10.23 -6.59 -1.31
CA SER A 118 9.90 -7.52 -0.23
C SER A 118 8.75 -6.97 0.58
N TRP A 119 7.83 -7.85 0.95
CA TRP A 119 6.76 -7.57 1.89
C TRP A 119 7.04 -8.34 3.18
N ASN A 120 6.77 -7.69 4.32
CA ASN A 120 7.05 -8.25 5.64
C ASN A 120 5.74 -8.41 6.39
N ILE A 121 5.42 -9.64 6.78
CA ILE A 121 4.26 -9.95 7.63
C ILE A 121 4.78 -10.43 8.99
N PRO A 122 4.28 -9.89 10.12
CA PRO A 122 4.58 -10.43 11.44
C PRO A 122 4.11 -11.89 11.57
N HIS A 123 5.04 -12.79 11.89
CA HIS A 123 4.74 -14.17 12.24
C HIS A 123 4.74 -14.34 13.76
N ILE A 124 3.69 -14.94 14.30
CA ILE A 124 3.54 -15.17 15.75
C ILE A 124 3.70 -16.66 16.00
N SER A 125 4.71 -17.03 16.79
CA SER A 125 4.87 -18.38 17.33
C SER A 125 4.31 -18.42 18.75
N VAL A 126 3.53 -19.44 19.07
CA VAL A 126 2.88 -19.59 20.38
C VAL A 126 3.40 -20.83 21.11
N GLY A 127 3.25 -20.87 22.44
CA GLY A 127 3.58 -22.06 23.22
C GLY A 127 2.56 -23.19 23.01
N ILE A 128 2.94 -24.41 23.38
CA ILE A 128 2.12 -25.64 23.19
C ILE A 128 0.67 -25.48 23.69
N PRO A 129 0.38 -24.89 24.88
CA PRO A 129 -1.00 -24.76 25.34
C PRO A 129 -1.86 -23.87 24.43
N GLN A 130 -1.29 -22.76 23.94
CA GLN A 130 -1.96 -21.83 23.04
C GLN A 130 -2.08 -22.41 21.64
N GLU A 131 -1.06 -23.11 21.16
CA GLU A 131 -1.10 -23.83 19.89
C GLU A 131 -2.26 -24.82 19.88
N LEU A 132 -2.37 -25.66 20.91
CA LEU A 132 -3.48 -26.60 21.05
C LEU A 132 -4.85 -25.90 21.09
N ALA A 133 -4.94 -24.73 21.73
CA ALA A 133 -6.18 -23.95 21.76
C ALA A 133 -6.55 -23.40 20.36
N LEU A 134 -5.57 -22.92 19.59
CA LEU A 134 -5.78 -22.45 18.22
C LEU A 134 -6.16 -23.59 17.28
N THR A 135 -5.49 -24.75 17.37
CA THR A 135 -5.84 -25.94 16.58
C THR A 135 -7.27 -26.39 16.87
N LYS A 136 -7.68 -26.42 18.14
CA LYS A 136 -9.07 -26.73 18.52
C LYS A 136 -10.10 -25.76 17.96
N LEU A 137 -9.74 -24.49 17.75
CA LEU A 137 -10.63 -23.52 17.09
C LEU A 137 -10.77 -23.81 15.60
N ILE A 138 -9.67 -24.19 14.94
CA ILE A 138 -9.67 -24.63 13.54
C ILE A 138 -10.52 -25.89 13.39
N ASP A 139 -10.35 -26.89 14.28
CA ASP A 139 -11.09 -28.15 14.23
C ASP A 139 -12.61 -27.96 14.41
N ARG A 140 -13.02 -26.97 15.19
CA ARG A 140 -14.44 -26.60 15.35
C ARG A 140 -15.02 -25.94 14.11
N ASN A 141 -14.19 -25.56 13.14
CA ASN A 141 -14.57 -24.90 11.90
C ASN A 141 -15.50 -23.69 12.13
N VAL A 142 -15.12 -22.83 13.08
CA VAL A 142 -15.88 -21.63 13.42
C VAL A 142 -15.55 -20.52 12.43
N ASP A 143 -16.58 -19.90 11.87
CA ASP A 143 -16.41 -18.74 10.99
C ASP A 143 -15.74 -17.57 11.70
N ILE A 144 -14.73 -16.99 11.05
CA ILE A 144 -14.05 -15.79 11.52
C ILE A 144 -14.61 -14.59 10.78
N ILE A 145 -15.23 -13.67 11.51
CA ILE A 145 -15.71 -12.41 10.94
C ILE A 145 -14.51 -11.53 10.58
N LEU A 146 -14.37 -11.24 9.28
CA LEU A 146 -13.40 -10.33 8.69
C LEU A 146 -14.03 -8.94 8.51
N GLY A 147 -14.01 -8.12 9.56
CA GLY A 147 -14.49 -6.75 9.51
C GLY A 147 -13.36 -5.76 9.21
N PHE A 148 -13.47 -5.01 8.12
CA PHE A 148 -12.56 -3.92 7.75
C PHE A 148 -13.26 -2.95 6.77
N ARG A 149 -12.71 -1.75 6.62
CA ARG A 149 -13.17 -0.77 5.61
C ARG A 149 -12.39 -0.95 4.31
N SER A 150 -13.05 -1.31 3.21
CA SER A 150 -12.43 -1.26 1.88
C SER A 150 -12.50 0.17 1.33
N TRP A 151 -11.55 0.54 0.47
CA TRP A 151 -11.50 1.88 -0.14
C TRP A 151 -11.76 1.76 -1.64
N GLU A 152 -12.62 2.64 -2.14
CA GLU A 152 -12.91 2.73 -3.56
C GLU A 152 -12.71 4.17 -4.02
N LEU A 153 -11.92 4.33 -5.09
CA LEU A 153 -11.80 5.61 -5.78
C LEU A 153 -12.96 5.73 -6.77
N VAL A 154 -13.73 6.80 -6.63
CA VAL A 154 -14.83 7.14 -7.54
C VAL A 154 -14.48 8.43 -8.25
N GLU A 155 -14.32 8.37 -9.56
CA GLU A 155 -14.12 9.53 -10.42
C GLU A 155 -15.46 9.96 -11.02
N PHE A 156 -15.72 11.27 -11.07
CA PHE A 156 -16.94 11.78 -11.68
C PHE A 156 -16.85 11.69 -13.21
N PRO A 157 -17.76 10.97 -13.88
CA PRO A 157 -17.68 10.71 -15.32
C PRO A 157 -17.89 11.95 -16.21
N GLU A 158 -18.36 13.08 -15.65
CA GLU A 158 -18.72 14.29 -16.39
C GLU A 158 -17.58 15.32 -16.53
N LEU A 159 -16.42 15.08 -15.91
CA LEU A 159 -15.27 15.98 -16.04
C LEU A 159 -14.46 15.58 -17.28
N THR A 160 -14.63 16.33 -18.38
CA THR A 160 -13.76 16.21 -19.56
C THR A 160 -12.30 16.44 -19.18
N GLU A 161 -11.40 15.52 -19.56
CA GLU A 161 -9.95 15.75 -19.51
C GLU A 161 -9.61 16.98 -20.37
N THR A 162 -9.32 18.11 -19.73
CA THR A 162 -8.92 19.32 -20.44
C THR A 162 -7.47 19.22 -20.87
N ASN A 163 -7.21 18.62 -22.03
CA ASN A 163 -5.92 18.67 -22.72
C ASN A 163 -5.65 20.03 -23.42
N ARG A 164 -6.30 21.11 -22.96
CA ARG A 164 -6.11 22.46 -23.51
C ARG A 164 -5.54 23.37 -22.43
N HIS A 165 -4.23 23.58 -22.50
CA HIS A 165 -3.57 24.72 -21.90
C HIS A 165 -3.96 25.98 -22.68
N ASN A 166 -4.48 27.00 -21.98
CA ASN A 166 -4.53 28.38 -22.48
C ASN A 166 -3.20 29.07 -22.19
#